data_AF-A0A069I659-F1
#
_entry.id   AF-A0A069I659-F1
#
_cell.length_a   1.000
_cell.length_b   1.000
_cell.length_c   1.000
_cell.angle_alpha   90.00
_cell.angle_beta   90.00
_cell.angle_gamma   90.00
#
_symmetry.space_group_name_H-M   'P 1'
#
loop_
_entity.id
_entity.type
_entity.pdbx_description
1 polymer ?
#
loop_
_entity_poly.entity_id
_entity_poly.type
_entity_poly.pdbx_seq_one_letter_code
_entity_poly.pdbx_strand_id
1 'polypeptide(L)'
;MSNHKLDLLENAMDSLAEALTKFEQGDNGDPKAYKFCVLHMAHFIELIFKHYITEKHPLLIYMNPFESNLKPEKARTIGLWEAVNFINNEEKDTVSGDFRKDLEWLKKLRNDIEHHKFEMDVAAARTAIGRLFRAVLEFLDYNSNVDIEQAIPQNAMDTFKVLSDEYQFKLKDALRAADAIEKDNPRDPFDPDVAEVRIDCEGCGNFTMVLNDASGTGYRCTFCDNEDGDNIPTNCDICGAACDTGDLDYWEVEGDQREGRCYYCSGRYAADRDRD
;
A
#
# COMPACT_ATOMS: atom_id res chain seq x y z
N MET A 1 39.25 11.25 16.58
CA MET A 1 37.79 11.10 16.54
C MET A 1 37.46 10.46 15.22
N SER A 2 36.84 9.28 15.22
CA SER A 2 36.29 8.68 13.99
C SER A 2 35.03 9.45 13.61
N ASN A 3 35.02 10.07 12.43
CA ASN A 3 33.84 10.75 11.91
C ASN A 3 33.00 9.70 11.19
N HIS A 4 31.73 9.54 11.59
CA HIS A 4 30.79 8.61 10.97
C HIS A 4 29.85 9.42 10.07
N LYS A 5 29.68 9.00 8.83
CA LYS A 5 28.85 9.64 7.82
C LYS A 5 28.11 8.55 7.06
N LEU A 6 26.81 8.74 6.91
CA LEU A 6 25.94 7.91 6.09
C LEU A 6 25.22 8.84 5.12
N ASP A 7 25.01 8.39 3.90
CA ASP A 7 24.02 9.00 3.03
C ASP A 7 22.59 8.61 3.43
N LEU A 8 21.62 9.05 2.64
CA LEU A 8 20.20 8.84 2.94
C LEU A 8 19.80 7.37 2.83
N LEU A 9 20.35 6.65 1.84
CA LEU A 9 20.05 5.25 1.59
C LEU A 9 20.72 4.38 2.66
N GLU A 10 22.00 4.61 2.94
CA GLU A 10 22.74 3.89 3.99
C GLU A 10 22.03 4.02 5.35
N ASN A 11 21.56 5.23 5.71
CA ASN A 11 20.81 5.46 6.94
C ASN A 11 19.42 4.79 6.94
N ALA A 12 18.77 4.71 5.78
CA ALA A 12 17.52 3.97 5.63
C ALA A 12 17.76 2.47 5.87
N MET A 13 18.81 1.91 5.28
CA MET A 13 19.16 0.48 5.41
C MET A 13 19.55 0.12 6.84
N ASP A 14 20.33 0.95 7.53
CA ASP A 14 20.64 0.78 8.96
C ASP A 14 19.35 0.77 9.80
N SER A 15 18.39 1.61 9.46
CA SER A 15 17.10 1.66 10.15
C SER A 15 16.26 0.40 9.89
N LEU A 16 16.27 -0.12 8.67
CA LEU A 16 15.61 -1.40 8.35
C LEU A 16 16.25 -2.56 9.12
N ALA A 17 17.58 -2.61 9.17
CA ALA A 17 18.32 -3.62 9.91
C ALA A 17 17.96 -3.65 11.41
N GLU A 18 17.90 -2.48 12.03
CA GLU A 18 17.44 -2.35 13.42
C GLU A 18 15.98 -2.77 13.55
N ALA A 19 15.09 -2.38 12.63
CA ALA A 19 13.69 -2.77 12.66
C ALA A 19 13.53 -4.30 12.63
N LEU A 20 14.24 -4.99 11.74
CA LEU A 20 14.21 -6.45 11.61
C LEU A 20 14.79 -7.15 12.85
N THR A 21 15.89 -6.64 13.40
CA THR A 21 16.48 -7.15 14.65
C THR A 21 15.48 -7.03 15.82
N LYS A 22 14.75 -5.92 15.90
CA LYS A 22 13.72 -5.71 16.93
C LYS A 22 12.47 -6.54 16.70
N PHE A 23 12.10 -6.80 15.45
CA PHE A 23 11.02 -7.71 15.11
C PHE A 23 11.34 -9.13 15.61
N GLU A 24 12.54 -9.62 15.32
CA GLU A 24 13.00 -10.94 15.76
C GLU A 24 13.03 -11.07 17.30
N GLN A 25 13.52 -10.04 18.01
CA GLN A 25 13.47 -9.99 19.48
C GLN A 25 12.02 -10.07 19.99
N GLY A 26 11.09 -9.43 19.29
CA GLY A 26 9.65 -9.51 19.53
C GLY A 26 9.10 -10.93 19.39
N ASP A 27 9.42 -11.60 18.30
CA ASP A 27 9.02 -12.99 18.03
C ASP A 27 9.66 -13.98 19.01
N ASN A 28 10.87 -13.69 19.50
CA ASN A 28 11.57 -14.47 20.52
C ASN A 28 11.11 -14.19 21.96
N GLY A 29 9.99 -13.50 22.15
CA GLY A 29 9.34 -13.34 23.45
C GLY A 29 9.68 -12.06 24.22
N ASP A 30 10.23 -11.03 23.56
CA ASP A 30 10.30 -9.66 24.10
C ASP A 30 9.27 -8.73 23.44
N PRO A 31 8.01 -8.67 23.93
CA PRO A 31 6.97 -7.79 23.40
C PRO A 31 7.37 -6.31 23.32
N LYS A 32 8.31 -5.84 24.16
CA LYS A 32 8.72 -4.43 24.16
C LYS A 32 9.56 -4.11 22.92
N ALA A 33 10.20 -5.10 22.31
CA ALA A 33 11.00 -4.90 21.11
C ALA A 33 10.15 -4.39 19.94
N TYR A 34 8.89 -4.79 19.84
CA TYR A 34 7.95 -4.34 18.81
C TYR A 34 7.78 -2.83 18.75
N LYS A 35 7.80 -2.12 19.89
CA LYS A 35 7.71 -0.65 19.87
C LYS A 35 8.92 -0.03 19.16
N PHE A 36 10.11 -0.60 19.35
CA PHE A 36 11.32 -0.13 18.69
C PHE A 36 11.33 -0.52 17.22
N CYS A 37 10.82 -1.71 16.89
CA CYS A 37 10.58 -2.10 15.50
C CYS A 37 9.72 -1.07 14.76
N VAL A 38 8.60 -0.63 15.37
CA VAL A 38 7.73 0.43 14.83
C VAL A 38 8.48 1.74 14.59
N LEU A 39 9.27 2.20 15.57
CA LEU A 39 10.04 3.45 15.44
C LEU A 39 11.06 3.37 14.29
N HIS A 40 11.82 2.26 14.21
CA HIS A 40 12.83 2.06 13.18
C HIS A 40 12.20 1.88 11.79
N MET A 41 11.06 1.16 11.70
CA MET A 41 10.31 1.00 10.45
C MET A 41 9.77 2.35 9.94
N ALA A 42 9.22 3.18 10.82
CA ALA A 42 8.76 4.52 10.45
C ALA A 42 9.89 5.40 9.91
N HIS A 43 11.07 5.32 10.54
CA HIS A 43 12.25 6.05 10.07
C HIS A 43 12.74 5.51 8.71
N PHE A 44 12.87 4.19 8.57
CA PHE A 44 13.24 3.54 7.32
C PHE A 44 12.35 3.97 6.15
N ILE A 45 11.02 3.89 6.30
CA ILE A 45 10.07 4.24 5.23
C ILE A 45 10.16 5.73 4.86
N GLU A 46 10.31 6.61 5.85
CA GLU A 46 10.48 8.04 5.56
C GLU A 46 11.76 8.30 4.75
N LEU A 47 12.87 7.68 5.14
CA LEU A 47 14.15 7.87 4.45
C LEU A 47 14.14 7.26 3.05
N ILE A 48 13.52 6.09 2.85
CA ILE A 48 13.51 5.44 1.55
C ILE A 48 12.64 6.20 0.53
N PHE A 49 11.50 6.75 0.97
CA PHE A 49 10.69 7.60 0.10
C PHE A 49 11.40 8.91 -0.24
N LYS A 50 12.10 9.51 0.72
CA LYS A 50 12.96 10.66 0.43
C LYS A 50 14.05 10.30 -0.57
N HIS A 51 14.67 9.13 -0.43
CA HIS A 51 15.71 8.66 -1.34
C HIS A 51 15.17 8.56 -2.76
N TYR A 52 14.08 7.81 -2.96
CA TYR A 52 13.38 7.69 -4.22
C TYR A 52 13.08 9.05 -4.87
N ILE A 53 12.51 9.99 -4.11
CA ILE A 53 12.22 11.35 -4.61
C ILE A 53 13.51 12.08 -5.01
N THR A 54 14.58 11.97 -4.23
CA THR A 54 15.85 12.66 -4.52
C THR A 54 16.64 12.08 -5.68
N GLU A 55 16.48 10.79 -5.97
CA GLU A 55 17.06 10.20 -7.18
C GLU A 55 16.47 10.84 -8.44
N LYS A 56 15.18 11.18 -8.40
CA LYS A 56 14.50 11.89 -9.50
C LYS A 56 14.78 13.38 -9.48
N HIS A 57 14.65 14.03 -8.32
CA HIS A 57 14.84 15.47 -8.20
C HIS A 57 15.41 15.87 -6.81
N PRO A 58 16.74 16.12 -6.71
CA PRO A 58 17.42 16.32 -5.43
C PRO A 58 16.86 17.44 -4.53
N LEU A 59 16.30 18.52 -5.11
CA LEU A 59 15.76 19.63 -4.31
C LEU A 59 14.45 19.28 -3.58
N LEU A 60 13.69 18.29 -4.05
CA LEU A 60 12.36 17.99 -3.48
C LEU A 60 12.43 17.38 -2.07
N ILE A 61 13.62 17.05 -1.58
CA ILE A 61 13.81 16.69 -0.16
C ILE A 61 13.53 17.85 0.80
N TYR A 62 13.61 19.10 0.34
CA TYR A 62 13.43 20.28 1.18
C TYR A 62 11.98 20.74 1.19
N MET A 63 11.48 21.18 2.35
CA MET A 63 10.11 21.74 2.48
C MET A 63 9.88 22.94 1.55
N ASN A 64 10.91 23.76 1.36
CA ASN A 64 10.87 24.95 0.51
C ASN A 64 12.02 24.89 -0.51
N PRO A 65 11.88 24.08 -1.58
CA PRO A 65 12.98 23.75 -2.49
C PRO A 65 13.47 24.93 -3.35
N PHE A 66 12.64 25.98 -3.49
CA PHE A 66 12.91 27.14 -4.35
C PHE A 66 13.23 28.42 -3.56
N GLU A 67 13.55 28.31 -2.27
CA GLU A 67 14.01 29.47 -1.49
C GLU A 67 15.33 30.03 -2.05
N SER A 68 15.38 31.36 -2.23
CA SER A 68 16.53 32.06 -2.82
C SER A 68 17.84 31.94 -2.02
N ASN A 69 17.76 31.54 -0.75
CA ASN A 69 18.90 31.35 0.14
C ASN A 69 18.87 29.95 0.80
N LEU A 70 18.50 28.92 0.04
CA LEU A 70 18.51 27.54 0.52
C LEU A 70 19.91 27.16 1.04
N LYS A 71 19.97 26.83 2.34
CA LYS A 71 21.18 26.33 3.01
C LYS A 71 20.94 24.87 3.41
N PRO A 72 21.42 23.88 2.62
CA PRO A 72 21.16 22.46 2.83
C PRO A 72 21.31 21.99 4.28
N GLU A 73 22.35 22.46 4.97
CA GLU A 73 22.69 22.09 6.35
C GLU A 73 21.71 22.61 7.42
N LYS A 74 20.81 23.53 7.06
CA LYS A 74 19.81 24.12 7.98
C LYS A 74 18.38 24.02 7.45
N ALA A 75 18.22 23.59 6.20
CA ALA A 75 16.94 23.48 5.56
C ALA A 75 16.12 22.35 6.20
N ARG A 76 14.85 22.61 6.47
CA ARG A 76 13.91 21.57 6.89
C ARG A 76 13.64 20.64 5.71
N THR A 77 13.72 19.35 5.94
CA THR A 77 13.34 18.34 4.96
C THR A 77 11.86 17.98 5.07
N ILE A 78 11.32 17.43 3.99
CA ILE A 78 9.96 16.89 3.92
C ILE A 78 9.76 15.78 4.95
N GLY A 79 8.53 15.49 5.36
CA GLY A 79 8.20 14.31 6.16
C GLY A 79 7.68 13.16 5.29
N LEU A 80 7.26 12.08 5.93
CA LEU A 80 6.65 10.93 5.24
C LEU A 80 5.44 11.32 4.37
N TRP A 81 4.55 12.19 4.86
CA TRP A 81 3.31 12.52 4.16
C TRP A 81 3.51 13.44 2.97
N GLU A 82 4.42 14.41 3.10
CA GLU A 82 4.87 15.21 1.97
C GLU A 82 5.50 14.30 0.90
N ALA A 83 6.30 13.31 1.31
CA ALA A 83 6.89 12.35 0.38
C ALA A 83 5.83 11.49 -0.34
N VAL A 84 4.87 10.90 0.39
CA VAL A 84 3.74 10.14 -0.20
C VAL A 84 2.98 10.99 -1.21
N ASN A 85 2.70 12.25 -0.88
CA ASN A 85 1.99 13.15 -1.79
C ASN A 85 2.80 13.43 -3.06
N PHE A 86 4.12 13.62 -2.96
CA PHE A 86 4.96 13.79 -4.15
C PHE A 86 4.93 12.56 -5.05
N ILE A 87 5.06 11.37 -4.46
CA ILE A 87 5.05 10.09 -5.17
C ILE A 87 3.71 9.90 -5.93
N ASN A 88 2.57 10.07 -5.25
CA ASN A 88 1.26 9.86 -5.87
C ASN A 88 0.84 10.99 -6.83
N ASN A 89 1.46 12.17 -6.75
CA ASN A 89 1.25 13.24 -7.72
C ASN A 89 2.03 13.00 -9.02
N GLU A 90 3.15 12.27 -8.97
CA GLU A 90 3.90 11.88 -10.16
C GLU A 90 3.16 10.79 -10.93
N GLU A 91 2.75 9.74 -10.22
CA GLU A 91 1.97 8.64 -10.76
C GLU A 91 0.90 8.23 -9.75
N LYS A 92 -0.36 8.36 -10.17
CA LYS A 92 -1.51 8.12 -9.29
C LYS A 92 -1.46 6.70 -8.74
N ASP A 93 -1.78 6.55 -7.46
CA ASP A 93 -1.90 5.26 -6.78
C ASP A 93 -0.59 4.43 -6.66
N THR A 94 0.58 5.03 -6.93
CA THR A 94 1.89 4.41 -6.68
C THR A 94 2.05 3.93 -5.22
N VAL A 95 1.66 4.78 -4.26
CA VAL A 95 1.36 4.36 -2.89
C VAL A 95 -0.14 4.12 -2.82
N SER A 96 -0.53 2.84 -2.92
CA SER A 96 -1.92 2.41 -2.96
C SER A 96 -2.72 2.81 -1.72
N GLY A 97 -4.04 2.77 -1.81
CA GLY A 97 -4.94 3.10 -0.70
C GLY A 97 -4.67 2.25 0.55
N ASP A 98 -4.41 0.96 0.37
CA ASP A 98 -4.13 0.06 1.49
C ASP A 98 -2.73 0.22 2.06
N PHE A 99 -1.72 0.45 1.22
CA PHE A 99 -0.40 0.82 1.74
C PHE A 99 -0.47 2.14 2.52
N ARG A 100 -1.23 3.12 2.04
CA ARG A 100 -1.49 4.37 2.74
C ARG A 100 -2.18 4.14 4.10
N LYS A 101 -3.17 3.26 4.20
CA LYS A 101 -3.81 2.90 5.49
C LYS A 101 -2.80 2.31 6.47
N ASP A 102 -1.90 1.45 6.01
CA ASP A 102 -0.82 0.92 6.85
C ASP A 102 0.17 2.00 7.28
N LEU A 103 0.49 2.99 6.42
CA LEU A 103 1.31 4.16 6.80
C LEU A 103 0.60 5.07 7.82
N GLU A 104 -0.73 5.25 7.71
CA GLU A 104 -1.52 5.97 8.71
C GLU A 104 -1.51 5.26 10.06
N TRP A 105 -1.67 3.93 10.06
CA TRP A 105 -1.53 3.11 11.25
C TRP A 105 -0.14 3.27 11.87
N LEU A 106 0.92 3.21 11.06
CA LEU A 106 2.29 3.35 11.51
C LEU A 106 2.54 4.71 12.15
N LYS A 107 2.07 5.79 11.51
CA LYS A 107 2.16 7.16 12.02
C LYS A 107 1.45 7.28 13.38
N LYS A 108 0.23 6.76 13.48
CA LYS A 108 -0.55 6.82 14.72
C LYS A 108 0.17 6.10 15.85
N LEU A 109 0.58 4.86 15.62
CA LEU A 109 1.27 4.06 16.65
C LEU A 109 2.62 4.67 17.05
N ARG A 110 3.39 5.20 16.09
CA ARG A 110 4.65 5.92 16.36
C ARG A 110 4.42 7.12 17.28
N ASN A 111 3.41 7.94 16.97
CA ASN A 111 3.06 9.12 17.77
C ASN A 111 2.61 8.72 19.19
N ASP A 112 1.83 7.65 19.32
CA ASP A 112 1.40 7.14 20.62
C ASP A 112 2.60 6.68 21.45
N ILE A 113 3.56 5.96 20.85
CA ILE A 113 4.81 5.53 21.49
C ILE A 113 5.68 6.72 21.94
N GLU A 114 5.77 7.78 21.13
CA GLU A 114 6.65 8.93 21.37
C GLU A 114 6.10 9.93 22.38
N HIS A 115 4.79 10.14 22.44
CA HIS A 115 4.21 11.33 23.06
C HIS A 115 3.21 11.07 24.20
N HIS A 116 2.73 9.84 24.41
CA HIS A 116 1.73 9.56 25.44
C HIS A 116 1.90 8.16 26.09
N LYS A 117 1.06 7.82 27.07
CA LYS A 117 0.88 6.44 27.50
C LYS A 117 0.30 5.66 26.32
N PHE A 118 1.03 4.65 25.85
CA PHE A 118 0.60 3.78 24.76
C PHE A 118 0.34 2.37 25.27
N GLU A 119 -0.61 1.70 24.61
CA GLU A 119 -0.89 0.28 24.74
C GLU A 119 -0.88 -0.28 23.32
N MET A 120 -0.32 -1.48 23.15
CA MET A 120 -0.13 -2.09 21.84
C MET A 120 -0.52 -3.56 21.92
N ASP A 121 -1.40 -3.98 21.00
CA ASP A 121 -1.62 -5.38 20.74
C ASP A 121 -0.43 -5.92 19.91
N VAL A 122 0.29 -6.87 20.50
CA VAL A 122 1.49 -7.47 19.90
C VAL A 122 1.16 -8.20 18.60
N ALA A 123 0.04 -8.93 18.55
CA ALA A 123 -0.34 -9.67 17.35
C ALA A 123 -0.73 -8.73 16.21
N ALA A 124 -1.47 -7.66 16.53
CA ALA A 124 -1.81 -6.62 15.56
C ALA A 124 -0.56 -5.88 15.06
N ALA A 125 0.37 -5.52 15.97
CA ALA A 125 1.60 -4.85 15.60
C ALA A 125 2.49 -5.71 14.70
N ARG A 126 2.68 -6.98 15.04
CA ARG A 126 3.40 -7.96 14.22
C ARG A 126 2.82 -8.06 12.81
N THR A 127 1.50 -8.18 12.72
CA THR A 127 0.79 -8.29 11.43
C THR A 127 0.96 -7.02 10.59
N ALA A 128 0.77 -5.85 11.18
CA ALA A 128 0.91 -4.58 10.48
C ALA A 128 2.36 -4.31 10.02
N ILE A 129 3.37 -4.63 10.85
CA ILE A 129 4.78 -4.54 10.44
C ILE A 129 5.06 -5.47 9.25
N GLY A 130 4.54 -6.70 9.26
CA GLY A 130 4.68 -7.62 8.14
C GLY A 130 4.06 -7.08 6.85
N ARG A 131 2.86 -6.47 6.92
CA ARG A 131 2.22 -5.83 5.76
C ARG A 131 3.01 -4.62 5.25
N LEU A 132 3.43 -3.73 6.15
CA LEU A 132 4.28 -2.58 5.80
C LEU A 132 5.57 -2.99 5.12
N PHE A 133 6.27 -3.98 5.68
CA PHE A 133 7.51 -4.48 5.13
C PHE A 133 7.30 -4.98 3.70
N ARG A 134 6.26 -5.78 3.46
CA ARG A 134 5.90 -6.29 2.12
C ARG A 134 5.56 -5.18 1.13
N ALA A 135 4.71 -4.24 1.53
CA ALA A 135 4.31 -3.13 0.67
C ALA A 135 5.50 -2.23 0.29
N VAL A 136 6.46 -2.05 1.20
CA VAL A 136 7.70 -1.31 0.92
C VAL A 136 8.62 -2.10 -0.01
N LEU A 137 8.78 -3.41 0.18
CA LEU A 137 9.56 -4.24 -0.75
C LEU A 137 8.97 -4.19 -2.15
N GLU A 138 7.65 -4.36 -2.26
CA GLU A 138 6.92 -4.29 -3.53
C GLU A 138 7.11 -2.92 -4.19
N PHE A 139 6.95 -1.83 -3.43
CA PHE A 139 7.22 -0.48 -3.92
C PHE A 139 8.64 -0.36 -4.47
N LEU A 140 9.65 -0.87 -3.76
CA LEU A 140 11.05 -0.74 -4.17
C LEU A 140 11.37 -1.60 -5.39
N ASP A 141 10.83 -2.82 -5.47
CA ASP A 141 11.01 -3.72 -6.61
C ASP A 141 10.43 -3.14 -7.91
N TYR A 142 9.28 -2.44 -7.84
CA TYR A 142 8.65 -1.84 -9.01
C TYR A 142 9.20 -0.45 -9.37
N ASN A 143 9.56 0.36 -8.38
CA ASN A 143 9.83 1.79 -8.59
C ASN A 143 11.31 2.16 -8.46
N SER A 144 12.16 1.29 -7.91
CA SER A 144 13.55 1.62 -7.60
C SER A 144 14.51 0.50 -8.02
N ASN A 145 15.80 0.84 -8.11
CA ASN A 145 16.88 -0.14 -8.35
C ASN A 145 17.64 -0.47 -7.05
N VAL A 146 17.05 -0.16 -5.89
CA VAL A 146 17.68 -0.41 -4.58
C VAL A 146 17.71 -1.92 -4.30
N ASP A 147 18.91 -2.47 -4.20
CA ASP A 147 19.12 -3.85 -3.74
C ASP A 147 19.16 -3.88 -2.21
N ILE A 148 18.00 -4.15 -1.61
CA ILE A 148 17.81 -4.20 -0.15
C ILE A 148 18.54 -5.40 0.46
N GLU A 149 18.62 -6.53 -0.27
CA GLU A 149 19.24 -7.75 0.24
C GLU A 149 20.73 -7.53 0.50
N GLN A 150 21.42 -6.78 -0.35
CA GLN A 150 22.85 -6.49 -0.16
C GLN A 150 23.15 -5.61 1.06
N ALA A 151 22.19 -4.80 1.50
CA ALA A 151 22.39 -3.82 2.57
C ALA A 151 21.99 -4.32 3.96
N ILE A 152 21.37 -5.50 4.06
CA ILE A 152 20.92 -6.05 5.33
C ILE A 152 22.06 -6.79 6.04
N PRO A 153 22.36 -6.47 7.31
CA PRO A 153 23.40 -7.13 8.04
C PRO A 153 23.01 -8.59 8.34
N GLN A 154 24.02 -9.45 8.41
CA GLN A 154 23.85 -10.91 8.48
C GLN A 154 22.97 -11.38 9.65
N ASN A 155 22.97 -10.64 10.76
CA ASN A 155 22.15 -10.97 11.94
C ASN A 155 20.65 -10.72 11.74
N ALA A 156 20.27 -9.89 10.77
CA ALA A 156 18.87 -9.60 10.42
C ALA A 156 18.43 -10.33 9.14
N MET A 157 19.38 -10.95 8.42
CA MET A 157 19.16 -11.60 7.13
C MET A 157 18.19 -12.78 7.19
N ASP A 158 18.22 -13.58 8.26
CA ASP A 158 17.32 -14.73 8.39
C ASP A 158 15.87 -14.26 8.55
N THR A 159 15.64 -13.24 9.38
CA THR A 159 14.33 -12.60 9.56
C THR A 159 13.86 -11.92 8.27
N PHE A 160 14.75 -11.25 7.55
CA PHE A 160 14.47 -10.69 6.23
C PHE A 160 14.00 -11.76 5.26
N LYS A 161 14.74 -12.88 5.15
CA LYS A 161 14.40 -14.00 4.28
C LYS A 161 13.07 -14.63 4.67
N VAL A 162 12.81 -14.86 5.95
CA VAL A 162 11.50 -15.38 6.37
C VAL A 162 10.37 -14.46 5.93
N LEU A 163 10.48 -13.15 6.17
CA LEU A 163 9.42 -12.19 5.81
C LEU A 163 9.28 -11.99 4.30
N SER A 164 10.39 -12.02 3.57
CA SER A 164 10.47 -11.84 2.11
C SER A 164 10.07 -13.11 1.35
N ASP A 165 10.61 -14.27 1.71
CA ASP A 165 10.27 -15.57 1.13
C ASP A 165 8.80 -15.89 1.39
N GLU A 166 8.29 -15.74 2.62
CA GLU A 166 6.86 -15.95 2.89
C GLU A 166 5.97 -15.07 2.01
N TYR A 167 6.40 -13.85 1.72
CA TYR A 167 5.68 -12.95 0.83
C TYR A 167 5.77 -13.42 -0.63
N GLN A 168 6.98 -13.65 -1.16
CA GLN A 168 7.18 -14.08 -2.54
C GLN A 168 6.53 -15.44 -2.83
N PHE A 169 6.61 -16.40 -1.90
CA PHE A 169 5.94 -17.69 -2.04
C PHE A 169 4.43 -17.53 -2.04
N LYS A 170 3.86 -16.77 -1.09
CA LYS A 170 2.41 -16.52 -1.05
C LYS A 170 1.92 -15.80 -2.30
N LEU A 171 2.67 -14.79 -2.77
CA LEU A 171 2.31 -14.05 -3.97
C LEU A 171 2.37 -14.95 -5.20
N LYS A 172 3.44 -15.74 -5.34
CA LYS A 172 3.57 -16.68 -6.46
C LYS A 172 2.45 -17.72 -6.47
N ASP A 173 2.08 -18.26 -5.32
CA ASP A 173 0.98 -19.22 -5.23
C ASP A 173 -0.38 -18.56 -5.46
N ALA A 174 -0.58 -17.32 -5.01
CA ALA A 174 -1.77 -16.53 -5.30
C ALA A 174 -1.91 -16.20 -6.79
N LEU A 175 -0.81 -15.80 -7.45
CA LEU A 175 -0.76 -15.55 -8.89
C LEU A 175 -1.07 -16.83 -9.67
N ARG A 176 -0.51 -17.98 -9.28
CA ARG A 176 -0.84 -19.27 -9.89
C ARG A 176 -2.29 -19.67 -9.73
N ALA A 177 -2.88 -19.41 -8.55
CA ALA A 177 -4.29 -19.65 -8.32
C ALA A 177 -5.16 -18.73 -9.19
N ALA A 178 -4.77 -17.46 -9.33
CA ALA A 178 -5.44 -16.51 -10.20
C ALA A 178 -5.33 -16.90 -11.68
N ASP A 179 -4.14 -17.29 -12.16
CA ASP A 179 -3.92 -17.80 -13.52
C ASP A 179 -4.80 -19.01 -13.83
N ALA A 180 -4.98 -19.91 -12.85
CA ALA A 180 -5.84 -21.08 -13.00
C ALA A 180 -7.30 -20.68 -13.20
N ILE A 181 -7.80 -19.74 -12.40
CA ILE A 181 -9.17 -19.23 -12.51
C ILE A 181 -9.39 -18.50 -13.83
N GLU A 182 -8.43 -17.67 -14.25
CA GLU A 182 -8.46 -16.97 -15.54
C GLU A 182 -8.52 -17.96 -16.71
N LYS A 183 -7.73 -19.03 -16.65
CA LYS A 183 -7.72 -20.08 -17.67
C LYS A 183 -9.01 -20.90 -17.71
N ASP A 184 -9.62 -21.15 -16.56
CA ASP A 184 -10.85 -21.93 -16.43
C ASP A 184 -12.10 -21.12 -16.84
N ASN A 185 -11.97 -19.80 -16.96
CA ASN A 185 -13.03 -18.89 -17.43
C ASN A 185 -12.58 -18.17 -18.71
N PRO A 186 -12.44 -18.87 -19.85
CA PRO A 186 -11.98 -18.26 -21.09
C PRO A 186 -12.98 -17.20 -21.57
N ARG A 187 -12.46 -16.00 -21.85
CA ARG A 187 -13.25 -14.88 -22.38
C ARG A 187 -13.12 -14.77 -23.91
N ASP A 188 -14.18 -14.33 -24.58
CA ASP A 188 -14.08 -13.83 -25.95
C ASP A 188 -13.45 -12.41 -25.93
N PRO A 189 -12.25 -12.23 -26.50
CA PRO A 189 -11.60 -10.91 -26.54
C PRO A 189 -12.41 -9.82 -27.26
N PHE A 190 -13.40 -10.21 -28.07
CA PHE A 190 -14.19 -9.30 -28.89
C PHE A 190 -15.55 -8.94 -28.28
N ASP A 191 -15.93 -9.53 -27.14
CA ASP A 191 -17.18 -9.21 -26.45
C ASP A 191 -16.95 -8.12 -25.40
N PRO A 192 -17.41 -6.88 -25.63
CA PRO A 192 -17.21 -5.78 -24.68
C PRO A 192 -18.05 -5.91 -23.41
N ASP A 193 -19.09 -6.75 -23.41
CA ASP A 193 -20.07 -6.83 -22.32
C ASP A 193 -19.71 -7.88 -21.25
N VAL A 194 -18.58 -8.59 -21.41
CA VAL A 194 -18.12 -9.60 -20.44
C VAL A 194 -17.24 -8.93 -19.38
N ALA A 195 -17.46 -9.24 -18.10
CA ALA A 195 -16.60 -8.74 -17.03
C ALA A 195 -15.18 -9.34 -17.11
N GLU A 196 -14.18 -8.61 -16.64
CA GLU A 196 -12.80 -9.12 -16.57
C GLU A 196 -12.70 -10.23 -15.52
N VAL A 197 -12.14 -11.38 -15.89
CA VAL A 197 -12.02 -12.52 -14.97
C VAL A 197 -11.07 -12.24 -13.81
N ARG A 198 -10.13 -11.33 -14.05
CA ARG A 198 -9.06 -10.97 -13.14
C ARG A 198 -8.75 -9.48 -13.26
N ILE A 199 -8.63 -8.83 -12.13
CA ILE A 199 -8.34 -7.40 -12.00
C ILE A 199 -7.26 -7.17 -10.94
N ASP A 200 -6.75 -5.95 -10.85
CA ASP A 200 -5.91 -5.52 -9.75
C ASP A 200 -6.70 -5.43 -8.45
N CYS A 201 -6.19 -6.05 -7.39
CA CYS A 201 -6.81 -5.98 -6.08
C CYS A 201 -6.48 -4.63 -5.42
N GLU A 202 -7.45 -3.74 -5.25
CA GLU A 202 -7.24 -2.47 -4.53
C GLU A 202 -6.71 -2.66 -3.09
N GLY A 203 -7.04 -3.80 -2.47
CA GLY A 203 -6.57 -4.15 -1.14
C GLY A 203 -5.07 -4.49 -1.02
N CYS A 204 -4.46 -5.07 -2.06
CA CYS A 204 -3.04 -5.45 -1.99
C CYS A 204 -2.19 -5.01 -3.19
N GLY A 205 -2.77 -4.29 -4.15
CA GLY A 205 -2.09 -3.81 -5.35
C GLY A 205 -1.68 -4.89 -6.35
N ASN A 206 -1.91 -6.17 -6.04
CA ASN A 206 -1.50 -7.27 -6.89
C ASN A 206 -2.63 -7.67 -7.84
N PHE A 207 -2.26 -8.07 -9.07
CA PHE A 207 -3.16 -8.65 -10.06
C PHE A 207 -3.61 -10.05 -9.61
N THR A 208 -4.38 -10.14 -8.52
CA THR A 208 -4.78 -11.39 -7.85
C THR A 208 -6.25 -11.39 -7.46
N MET A 209 -7.01 -10.35 -7.80
CA MET A 209 -8.46 -10.30 -7.63
C MET A 209 -9.12 -11.05 -8.77
N VAL A 210 -9.90 -12.10 -8.48
CA VAL A 210 -10.48 -12.98 -9.49
C VAL A 210 -11.92 -13.33 -9.18
N LEU A 211 -12.65 -13.82 -10.18
CA LEU A 211 -14.01 -14.33 -10.03
C LEU A 211 -14.11 -15.36 -8.89
N ASN A 212 -15.11 -15.18 -8.04
CA ASN A 212 -15.41 -16.06 -6.92
C ASN A 212 -16.91 -16.04 -6.59
N ASP A 213 -17.63 -17.10 -6.97
CA ASP A 213 -19.08 -17.22 -6.72
C ASP A 213 -19.47 -17.24 -5.23
N ALA A 214 -18.53 -17.49 -4.33
CA ALA A 214 -18.77 -17.49 -2.88
C ALA A 214 -18.55 -16.11 -2.25
N SER A 215 -18.07 -15.12 -3.01
CA SER A 215 -17.97 -13.73 -2.56
C SER A 215 -19.29 -13.00 -2.75
N GLY A 216 -19.58 -12.06 -1.85
CA GLY A 216 -20.75 -11.18 -1.98
C GLY A 216 -20.69 -10.25 -3.20
N THR A 217 -19.48 -9.91 -3.67
CA THR A 217 -19.25 -9.03 -4.84
C THR A 217 -18.99 -9.83 -6.12
N GLY A 218 -18.90 -11.15 -6.02
CA GLY A 218 -18.49 -12.03 -7.12
C GLY A 218 -16.99 -12.06 -7.38
N TYR A 219 -16.17 -11.34 -6.61
CA TYR A 219 -14.72 -11.33 -6.72
C TYR A 219 -14.04 -11.53 -5.36
N ARG A 220 -12.95 -12.29 -5.35
CA ARG A 220 -12.10 -12.42 -4.16
C ARG A 220 -10.63 -12.45 -4.56
N CYS A 221 -9.81 -11.74 -3.81
CA CYS A 221 -8.37 -11.76 -3.97
C CYS A 221 -7.78 -13.07 -3.46
N THR A 222 -7.01 -13.78 -4.31
CA THR A 222 -6.33 -15.03 -3.94
C THR A 222 -5.14 -14.82 -3.00
N PHE A 223 -4.73 -13.57 -2.78
CA PHE A 223 -3.58 -13.21 -1.95
C PHE A 223 -3.96 -12.67 -0.57
N CYS A 224 -4.84 -11.67 -0.50
CA CYS A 224 -5.21 -10.98 0.73
C CYS A 224 -6.67 -11.18 1.18
N ASP A 225 -7.44 -12.03 0.48
CA ASP A 225 -8.85 -12.33 0.73
C ASP A 225 -9.81 -11.12 0.66
N ASN A 226 -9.34 -9.98 0.16
CA ASN A 226 -10.18 -8.81 -0.07
C ASN A 226 -11.29 -9.12 -1.09
N GLU A 227 -12.50 -8.66 -0.80
CA GLU A 227 -13.70 -8.81 -1.65
C GLU A 227 -14.29 -7.48 -2.11
N ASP A 228 -13.83 -6.36 -1.54
CA ASP A 228 -14.36 -5.03 -1.80
C ASP A 228 -13.40 -4.21 -2.68
N GLY A 229 -13.92 -3.30 -3.50
CA GLY A 229 -13.11 -2.43 -4.36
C GLY A 229 -13.96 -1.60 -5.29
N ASP A 230 -13.51 -0.39 -5.60
CA ASP A 230 -14.23 0.52 -6.48
C ASP A 230 -14.17 0.03 -7.94
N ASN A 231 -13.07 -0.61 -8.34
CA ASN A 231 -12.85 -1.20 -9.67
C ASN A 231 -13.54 -2.55 -9.92
N ILE A 232 -14.36 -3.06 -8.98
CA ILE A 232 -15.06 -4.33 -9.15
C ILE A 232 -16.18 -4.18 -10.20
N PRO A 233 -16.16 -4.95 -11.30
CA PRO A 233 -17.20 -4.88 -12.32
C PRO A 233 -18.56 -5.28 -11.77
N THR A 234 -19.57 -4.46 -12.07
CA THR A 234 -20.96 -4.65 -11.67
C THR A 234 -21.90 -4.07 -12.73
N ASN A 235 -23.20 -4.08 -12.47
CA ASN A 235 -24.20 -3.51 -13.35
C ASN A 235 -25.09 -2.52 -12.59
N CYS A 236 -25.60 -1.51 -13.28
CA CYS A 236 -26.63 -0.64 -12.73
C CYS A 236 -27.94 -1.42 -12.50
N ASP A 237 -28.50 -1.32 -11.29
CA ASP A 237 -29.74 -2.00 -10.91
C ASP A 237 -30.98 -1.54 -11.72
N ILE A 238 -30.91 -0.35 -12.33
CA ILE A 238 -32.03 0.24 -13.09
C ILE A 238 -31.99 -0.12 -14.57
N CYS A 239 -30.84 0.07 -15.22
CA CYS A 239 -30.72 -0.08 -16.68
C CYS A 239 -29.89 -1.29 -17.12
N GLY A 240 -29.21 -1.97 -16.19
CA GLY A 240 -28.34 -3.11 -16.48
C GLY A 240 -27.05 -2.76 -17.21
N ALA A 241 -26.71 -1.48 -17.36
CA ALA A 241 -25.45 -1.07 -17.97
C ALA A 241 -24.26 -1.53 -17.11
N ALA A 242 -23.23 -2.10 -17.75
CA ALA A 242 -21.98 -2.45 -17.12
C ALA A 242 -21.24 -1.19 -16.62
N CYS A 243 -20.71 -1.27 -15.40
CA CYS A 243 -19.99 -0.20 -14.74
C CYS A 243 -19.16 -0.76 -13.58
N ASP A 244 -18.29 0.05 -13.00
CA ASP A 244 -17.56 -0.36 -11.80
C ASP A 244 -18.31 0.07 -10.53
N THR A 245 -18.04 -0.61 -9.42
CA THR A 245 -18.72 -0.37 -8.14
C THR A 245 -18.58 1.08 -7.68
N GLY A 246 -17.42 1.71 -7.91
CA GLY A 246 -17.15 3.11 -7.59
C GLY A 246 -17.93 4.13 -8.44
N ASP A 247 -18.47 3.72 -9.59
CA ASP A 247 -19.27 4.59 -10.47
C ASP A 247 -20.75 4.66 -10.08
N LEU A 248 -21.19 3.79 -9.16
CA LEU A 248 -22.58 3.71 -8.71
C LEU A 248 -22.88 4.69 -7.58
N ASP A 249 -24.04 5.35 -7.69
CA ASP A 249 -24.64 6.10 -6.60
C ASP A 249 -25.68 5.23 -5.89
N TYR A 250 -25.52 5.03 -4.58
CA TYR A 250 -26.34 4.10 -3.81
C TYR A 250 -27.48 4.79 -3.08
N TRP A 251 -28.71 4.33 -3.35
CA TRP A 251 -29.92 4.87 -2.77
C TRP A 251 -30.56 3.84 -1.83
N GLU A 252 -30.98 4.28 -0.65
CA GLU A 252 -31.73 3.43 0.27
C GLU A 252 -33.15 3.22 -0.26
N VAL A 253 -33.54 1.95 -0.40
CA VAL A 253 -34.91 1.52 -0.70
C VAL A 253 -35.53 0.87 0.53
N GLU A 254 -36.83 0.55 0.49
CA GLU A 254 -37.52 -0.02 1.64
C GLU A 254 -36.88 -1.33 2.13
N GLY A 255 -36.54 -1.40 3.43
CA GLY A 255 -36.10 -2.64 4.10
C GLY A 255 -34.61 -2.95 4.01
N ASP A 256 -33.73 -1.99 4.37
CA ASP A 256 -32.26 -2.11 4.40
C ASP A 256 -31.60 -2.51 3.07
N GLN A 257 -32.35 -2.51 1.98
CA GLN A 257 -31.83 -2.74 0.64
C GLN A 257 -31.26 -1.43 0.07
N ARG A 258 -30.17 -1.54 -0.69
CA ARG A 258 -29.54 -0.42 -1.39
C ARG A 258 -29.56 -0.69 -2.88
N GLU A 259 -29.91 0.32 -3.66
CA GLU A 259 -29.97 0.26 -5.12
C GLU A 259 -28.84 1.11 -5.71
N GLY A 260 -27.97 0.49 -6.51
CA GLY A 260 -26.85 1.13 -7.19
C GLY A 260 -27.26 1.68 -8.56
N ARG A 261 -27.18 3.01 -8.71
CA ARG A 261 -27.60 3.71 -9.93
C ARG A 261 -26.40 4.33 -10.65
N CYS A 262 -26.24 4.06 -11.94
CA CYS A 262 -25.21 4.68 -12.76
C CYS A 262 -25.43 6.20 -12.93
N TYR A 263 -24.44 6.89 -13.51
CA TYR A 263 -24.47 8.33 -13.77
C TYR A 263 -25.76 8.85 -14.45
N TYR A 264 -26.33 8.07 -15.38
CA TYR A 264 -27.57 8.44 -16.07
C TYR A 264 -28.83 8.16 -15.23
N CYS A 265 -28.88 7.01 -14.54
CA CYS A 265 -30.05 6.58 -13.77
C CYS A 265 -30.16 7.26 -12.39
N SER A 266 -29.05 7.75 -11.85
CA SER A 266 -29.01 8.53 -10.59
C SER A 266 -29.60 9.94 -10.75
N GLY A 267 -29.80 10.41 -11.99
CA GLY A 267 -30.21 11.79 -12.27
C GLY A 267 -29.08 12.82 -12.22
N ARG A 268 -27.83 12.40 -11.93
CA ARG A 268 -26.64 13.27 -11.94
C ARG A 268 -26.44 13.91 -13.31
N TYR A 269 -26.58 13.14 -14.39
CA TYR A 269 -26.53 13.68 -15.74
C TYR A 269 -27.50 14.85 -15.99
N ALA A 270 -28.75 14.75 -15.52
CA ALA A 270 -29.73 15.82 -15.68
C ALA A 270 -29.36 17.05 -14.83
N ALA A 271 -28.90 16.83 -13.60
CA ALA A 271 -28.47 17.89 -12.71
C ALA A 271 -27.22 18.63 -13.21
N ASP A 272 -26.27 17.92 -13.84
CA ASP A 272 -25.06 18.51 -14.41
C ASP A 272 -25.40 19.28 -15.69
N ARG A 273 -26.23 18.71 -16.57
CA ARG A 273 -26.68 19.39 -17.80
C ARG A 273 -27.47 20.68 -17.52
N ASP A 274 -28.24 20.73 -16.44
CA ASP A 274 -29.03 21.90 -16.06
C ASP A 274 -28.19 22.97 -15.31
N ARG A 275 -26.91 22.71 -15.01
CA ARG A 275 -25.95 23.67 -14.42
C ARG A 275 -25.10 24.41 -15.46
N ASP A 276 -25.11 23.96 -16.71
CA ASP A 276 -24.47 24.59 -17.87
C ASP A 276 -25.46 25.50 -18.64
#